data_AF-A0A1Q8VKG1-F1
#
_entry.id   AF-A0A1Q8VKG1-F1
#
_cell.length_a   1.000
_cell.length_b   1.000
_cell.length_c   1.000
_cell.angle_alpha   90.00
_cell.angle_beta   90.00
_cell.angle_gamma   90.00
#
_symmetry.space_group_name_H-M   'P 1'
#
loop_
_entity.id
_entity.type
_entity.pdbx_description
1 polymer ?
#
loop_
_entity_poly.entity_id
_entity_poly.type
_entity_poly.pdbx_seq_one_letter_code
_entity_poly.pdbx_strand_id
1 'polypeptide(L)'
;MIRNIHERVINAPLEPLGILLDALGQKDDRLWPSRHWPPMVLDRPLALGADGGHGAIRYYVSEYEPGRRVRFSFRPRTGIIGAHELSLDALDDERTRIRHILIGRPRGTMRLLFSAVVEPLHDAVVEDLFDNAERETTGTVVRPATWSPRVRVLRRLTGGR
;
A
#
# COMPACT_ATOMS: atom_id res chain seq x y z
N MET A 1 -15.59 -8.47 -9.87
CA MET A 1 -15.42 -7.26 -9.03
C MET A 1 -14.21 -7.52 -8.17
N ILE A 2 -13.36 -6.51 -7.93
CA ILE A 2 -12.18 -6.65 -7.07
C ILE A 2 -12.60 -6.33 -5.64
N ARG A 3 -12.26 -7.23 -4.73
CA ARG A 3 -12.29 -7.02 -3.28
C ARG A 3 -11.09 -7.75 -2.71
N ASN A 4 -10.06 -7.00 -2.38
CA ASN A 4 -8.81 -7.51 -1.82
C ASN A 4 -8.53 -6.71 -0.55
N ILE A 5 -8.39 -7.43 0.58
CA ILE A 5 -8.32 -6.83 1.91
C ILE A 5 -7.20 -7.52 2.67
N HIS A 6 -6.31 -6.72 3.23
CA HIS A 6 -5.24 -7.15 4.12
C HIS A 6 -5.39 -6.41 5.44
N GLU A 7 -5.18 -7.11 6.56
CA GLU A 7 -5.15 -6.49 7.87
C GLU A 7 -4.13 -7.18 8.77
N ARG A 8 -3.51 -6.38 9.64
CA ARG A 8 -2.56 -6.86 10.64
C ARG A 8 -2.73 -6.03 11.91
N VAL A 9 -2.52 -6.66 13.06
CA VAL A 9 -2.38 -5.94 14.33
C VAL A 9 -0.89 -5.73 14.57
N ILE A 10 -0.50 -4.47 14.76
CA ILE A 10 0.85 -4.07 15.13
C ILE A 10 0.84 -3.77 16.63
N ASN A 11 1.81 -4.31 17.35
CA ASN A 11 2.03 -4.04 18.78
C ASN A 11 2.75 -2.70 18.95
N ALA A 12 2.13 -1.63 18.44
CA ALA A 12 2.56 -0.26 18.62
C ALA A 12 1.35 0.69 18.73
N PRO A 13 1.49 1.80 19.47
CA PRO A 13 0.49 2.86 19.53
C PRO A 13 0.19 3.48 18.15
N LEU A 14 -0.95 4.15 18.04
CA LEU A 14 -1.42 4.75 16.79
C LEU A 14 -0.49 5.85 16.28
N GLU A 15 0.00 6.73 17.16
CA GLU A 15 0.76 7.93 16.81
C GLU A 15 2.01 7.65 15.94
N PRO A 16 2.94 6.75 16.31
CA PRO A 16 4.10 6.46 15.46
C PRO A 16 3.73 5.87 14.10
N LEU A 17 2.65 5.07 14.01
CA LEU A 17 2.13 4.57 12.73
C LEU A 17 1.50 5.70 11.90
N GLY A 18 0.80 6.63 12.54
CA GLY A 18 0.22 7.79 11.88
C GLY A 18 1.28 8.68 11.22
N ILE A 19 2.41 8.90 11.90
CA ILE A 19 3.54 9.65 11.34
C ILE A 19 4.09 8.95 10.07
N LEU A 20 4.20 7.62 10.10
CA LEU A 20 4.63 6.83 8.93
C LEU A 20 3.62 6.92 7.77
N LEU A 21 2.32 6.90 8.08
CA LEU A 21 1.26 7.04 7.10
C LEU A 21 1.31 8.43 6.42
N ASP A 22 1.48 9.49 7.19
CA ASP A 22 1.47 10.87 6.69
C ASP A 22 2.67 11.20 5.79
N ALA A 23 3.77 10.43 5.92
CA ALA A 23 4.97 10.54 5.09
C ALA A 23 4.89 9.76 3.76
N LEU A 24 3.79 9.04 3.49
CA LEU A 24 3.64 8.22 2.28
C LEU A 24 3.88 9.02 0.99
N GLY A 25 4.66 8.43 0.10
CA GLY A 25 4.99 8.98 -1.21
C GLY A 25 5.96 10.16 -1.20
N GLN A 26 6.53 10.51 -0.04
CA GLN A 26 7.57 11.53 0.10
C GLN A 26 8.98 10.90 0.07
N LYS A 27 10.02 11.74 0.07
CA LYS A 27 11.42 11.30 -0.06
C LYS A 27 11.89 10.41 1.10
N ASP A 28 11.34 10.64 2.29
CA ASP A 28 11.62 9.95 3.54
C ASP A 28 10.55 8.91 3.90
N ASP A 29 9.76 8.47 2.91
CA ASP A 29 8.77 7.41 3.08
C ASP A 29 9.43 6.10 3.53
N ARG A 30 9.26 5.81 4.81
CA ARG A 30 9.73 4.59 5.49
C ARG A 30 8.67 3.50 5.51
N LEU A 31 7.41 3.85 5.23
CA LEU A 31 6.32 2.90 5.22
C LEU A 31 6.32 2.09 3.91
N TRP A 32 6.44 2.77 2.78
CA TRP A 32 6.48 2.10 1.47
C TRP A 32 7.77 1.28 1.29
N PRO A 33 7.68 0.01 0.86
CA PRO A 33 8.83 -0.89 0.74
C PRO A 33 9.67 -0.64 -0.53
N SER A 34 10.18 0.60 -0.70
CA SER A 34 10.95 1.08 -1.85
C SER A 34 12.22 0.27 -2.16
N ARG A 35 12.75 -0.49 -1.19
CA ARG A 35 13.92 -1.37 -1.41
C ARG A 35 13.63 -2.44 -2.47
N HIS A 36 12.39 -2.90 -2.52
CA HIS A 36 12.01 -4.08 -3.29
C HIS A 36 10.96 -3.79 -4.37
N TRP A 37 10.29 -2.65 -4.27
CA TRP A 37 9.19 -2.24 -5.14
C TRP A 37 9.49 -0.87 -5.76
N PRO A 38 8.94 -0.56 -6.96
CA PRO A 38 8.99 0.80 -7.48
C PRO A 38 8.51 1.78 -6.40
N PRO A 39 9.24 2.88 -6.15
CA PRO A 39 8.86 3.82 -5.11
C PRO A 39 7.46 4.37 -5.38
N MET A 40 6.67 4.49 -4.33
CA MET A 40 5.50 5.35 -4.34
C MET A 40 5.99 6.79 -4.28
N VAL A 41 5.49 7.62 -5.20
CA VAL A 41 5.82 9.04 -5.26
C VAL A 41 4.54 9.84 -5.46
N LEU A 42 4.35 10.85 -4.62
CA LEU A 42 3.31 11.87 -4.78
C LEU A 42 3.93 13.20 -5.20
N ASP A 43 3.14 14.02 -5.90
CA ASP A 43 3.57 15.33 -6.41
C ASP A 43 3.67 16.42 -5.32
N ARG A 44 3.11 16.14 -4.15
CA ARG A 44 3.08 17.01 -2.96
C ARG A 44 2.91 16.14 -1.70
N PRO A 45 3.06 16.72 -0.49
CA PRO A 45 2.76 16.02 0.77
C PRO A 45 1.36 15.40 0.79
N LEU A 46 1.19 14.37 1.61
CA LEU A 46 -0.09 13.65 1.71
C LEU A 46 -1.20 14.61 2.14
N ALA A 47 -2.10 14.89 1.20
CA ALA A 47 -3.22 15.81 1.36
C ALA A 47 -4.26 15.52 0.29
N LEU A 48 -5.49 16.00 0.49
CA LEU A 48 -6.55 15.89 -0.51
C LEU A 48 -6.09 16.44 -1.87
N GLY A 49 -6.23 15.62 -2.91
CA GLY A 49 -5.86 15.98 -4.28
C GLY A 49 -4.38 15.79 -4.64
N ALA A 50 -3.52 15.34 -3.72
CA ALA A 50 -2.16 14.90 -4.07
C ALA A 50 -2.21 13.78 -5.12
N ASP A 51 -1.40 13.88 -6.17
CA ASP A 51 -1.41 12.96 -7.33
C ASP A 51 -0.08 12.22 -7.44
N GLY A 52 -0.10 11.00 -7.99
CA GLY A 52 1.10 10.22 -8.18
C GLY A 52 0.84 8.75 -8.44
N GLY A 53 1.66 7.92 -7.81
CA GLY A 53 1.53 6.47 -7.87
C GLY A 53 2.83 5.71 -7.70
N HIS A 54 2.84 4.45 -8.11
CA HIS A 54 4.02 3.57 -8.09
C HIS A 54 4.06 2.72 -9.36
N GLY A 55 5.25 2.51 -9.94
CA GLY A 55 5.41 1.73 -11.17
C GLY A 55 4.56 2.30 -12.31
N ALA A 56 3.63 1.49 -12.86
CA ALA A 56 2.63 1.92 -13.84
C ALA A 56 1.28 2.33 -13.23
N ILE A 57 1.07 2.10 -11.93
CA ILE A 57 -0.17 2.37 -11.23
C ILE A 57 -0.23 3.85 -10.87
N ARG A 58 -1.36 4.49 -11.16
CA ARG A 58 -1.55 5.94 -10.97
C ARG A 58 -2.87 6.24 -10.30
N TYR A 59 -2.83 7.15 -9.33
CA TYR A 59 -3.95 7.50 -8.47
C TYR A 59 -3.74 8.87 -7.84
N TYR A 60 -4.80 9.39 -7.24
CA TYR A 60 -4.77 10.63 -6.47
C TYR A 60 -5.47 10.42 -5.13
N VAL A 61 -5.09 11.20 -4.12
CA VAL A 61 -5.74 11.19 -2.79
C VAL A 61 -7.14 11.78 -2.93
N SER A 62 -8.16 10.94 -2.76
CA SER A 62 -9.57 11.36 -2.82
C SER A 62 -10.18 11.60 -1.44
N GLU A 63 -9.62 10.99 -0.39
CA GLU A 63 -10.00 11.23 1.01
C GLU A 63 -8.76 11.09 1.89
N TYR A 64 -8.67 11.90 2.95
CA TYR A 64 -7.54 11.89 3.85
C TYR A 64 -7.94 12.36 5.25
N GLU A 65 -7.50 11.62 6.26
CA GLU A 65 -7.58 11.92 7.68
C GLU A 65 -6.16 11.74 8.26
N PRO A 66 -5.48 12.84 8.65
CA PRO A 66 -4.11 12.79 9.14
C PRO A 66 -3.90 11.78 10.25
N GLY A 67 -2.82 11.02 10.14
CA GLY A 67 -2.40 9.98 11.08
C GLY A 67 -3.33 8.75 11.15
N ARG A 68 -4.39 8.69 10.33
CA ARG A 68 -5.45 7.67 10.48
C ARG A 68 -5.81 6.98 9.19
N ARG A 69 -6.03 7.71 8.09
CA ARG A 69 -6.60 7.12 6.89
C ARG A 69 -6.27 7.90 5.64
N VAL A 70 -5.94 7.19 4.57
CA VAL A 70 -5.86 7.76 3.23
C VAL A 70 -6.51 6.86 2.20
N ARG A 71 -7.28 7.45 1.29
CA ARG A 71 -7.90 6.77 0.15
C ARG A 71 -7.38 7.33 -1.15
N PHE A 72 -6.85 6.44 -1.99
CA PHE A 72 -6.32 6.77 -3.31
C PHE A 72 -7.25 6.25 -4.40
N SER A 73 -7.87 7.16 -5.15
CA SER A 73 -8.72 6.81 -6.29
C SER A 73 -7.88 6.62 -7.55
N PHE A 74 -8.08 5.52 -8.27
CA PHE A 74 -7.30 5.22 -9.47
C PHE A 74 -7.59 6.20 -10.60
N ARG A 75 -6.53 6.64 -11.29
CA ARG A 75 -6.64 7.37 -12.55
C ARG A 75 -7.14 6.42 -13.65
N PRO A 76 -7.92 6.90 -14.64
CA PRO A 76 -8.46 6.04 -15.71
C PRO A 76 -7.42 5.18 -16.44
N ARG A 77 -6.21 5.72 -16.66
CA ARG A 77 -5.08 5.02 -17.29
C ARG A 77 -4.62 3.76 -16.57
N THR A 78 -4.92 3.62 -15.28
CA THR A 78 -4.63 2.42 -14.49
C THR A 78 -5.50 1.24 -14.93
N GLY A 79 -6.65 1.48 -15.58
CA GLY A 79 -7.55 0.42 -15.99
C GLY A 79 -8.36 -0.20 -14.85
N ILE A 80 -8.44 0.47 -13.69
CA ILE A 80 -9.32 0.09 -12.58
C ILE A 80 -10.21 1.30 -12.27
N ILE A 81 -11.52 1.08 -12.21
CA ILE A 81 -12.43 2.04 -11.55
C ILE A 81 -12.52 1.64 -10.10
N GLY A 82 -12.13 2.52 -9.18
CA GLY A 82 -12.18 2.24 -7.77
C GLY A 82 -11.04 2.93 -7.06
N ALA A 83 -10.72 2.42 -5.89
CA ALA A 83 -9.69 2.99 -5.04
C ALA A 83 -9.01 1.89 -4.23
N HIS A 84 -7.86 2.23 -3.67
CA HIS A 84 -7.34 1.55 -2.52
C HIS A 84 -7.18 2.50 -1.34
N GLU A 85 -7.23 1.95 -0.15
CA GLU A 85 -7.31 2.68 1.11
C GLU A 85 -6.39 2.02 2.12
N LEU A 86 -5.67 2.84 2.87
CA LEU A 86 -4.89 2.43 4.02
C LEU A 86 -5.47 3.13 5.25
N SER A 87 -5.79 2.37 6.29
CA SER A 87 -6.33 2.87 7.55
C SER A 87 -5.62 2.30 8.77
N LEU A 88 -5.64 3.08 9.84
CA LEU A 88 -5.10 2.77 11.16
C LEU A 88 -6.19 2.94 12.21
N ASP A 89 -6.53 1.86 12.89
CA ASP A 89 -7.52 1.83 13.96
C ASP A 89 -6.85 1.44 15.27
N ALA A 90 -6.82 2.35 16.27
CA ALA A 90 -6.36 2.00 17.61
C ALA A 90 -7.29 0.93 18.21
N LEU A 91 -6.71 -0.17 18.68
CA LEU A 91 -7.44 -1.21 19.41
C LEU A 91 -7.38 -0.96 20.92
N ASP A 92 -6.26 -0.42 21.38
CA ASP A 92 -5.98 0.11 22.71
C ASP A 92 -4.73 1.02 22.63
N ASP A 93 -4.18 1.41 23.79
CA ASP A 93 -3.06 2.33 23.88
C ASP A 93 -1.74 1.75 23.31
N GLU A 94 -1.62 0.42 23.19
CA GLU A 94 -0.38 -0.26 22.77
C GLU A 94 -0.52 -0.97 21.41
N ARG A 95 -1.73 -1.11 20.88
CA ARG A 95 -1.99 -1.91 19.68
C ARG A 95 -2.84 -1.17 18.65
N THR A 96 -2.41 -1.25 17.41
CA THR A 96 -3.08 -0.63 16.26
C THR A 96 -3.35 -1.66 15.18
N ARG A 97 -4.56 -1.68 14.63
CA ARG A 97 -4.87 -2.42 13.40
C ARG A 97 -4.50 -1.55 12.21
N ILE A 98 -3.58 -2.03 11.38
CA ILE A 98 -3.37 -1.52 10.02
C ILE A 98 -4.22 -2.34 9.05
N ARG A 99 -4.91 -1.65 8.14
CA ARG A 99 -5.75 -2.30 7.13
C ARG A 99 -5.55 -1.65 5.78
N HIS A 100 -5.41 -2.49 4.76
CA HIS A 100 -5.40 -2.10 3.36
C HIS A 100 -6.62 -2.70 2.65
N ILE A 101 -7.38 -1.87 1.94
CA ILE A 101 -8.55 -2.29 1.17
C ILE A 101 -8.40 -1.83 -0.27
N LEU A 102 -8.48 -2.76 -1.21
CA LEU A 102 -8.62 -2.49 -2.64
C LEU A 102 -10.02 -2.93 -3.10
N ILE A 103 -10.83 -1.97 -3.56
CA ILE A 103 -12.15 -2.24 -4.14
C ILE A 103 -12.24 -1.56 -5.50
N GLY A 104 -12.70 -2.32 -6.49
CA GLY A 104 -12.91 -1.74 -7.81
C GLY A 104 -13.40 -2.70 -8.88
N ARG A 105 -13.44 -2.20 -10.10
CA ARG A 105 -13.77 -2.96 -11.30
C ARG A 105 -12.67 -2.77 -12.34
N PRO A 106 -12.01 -3.84 -12.78
CA PRO A 106 -11.00 -3.74 -13.83
C PRO A 106 -11.68 -3.49 -15.18
N ARG A 107 -10.99 -2.76 -16.05
CA ARG A 107 -11.39 -2.38 -17.41
C ARG A 107 -10.24 -2.65 -18.39
N GLY A 108 -10.58 -2.84 -19.66
CA GLY A 108 -9.59 -3.14 -20.71
C GLY A 108 -8.74 -4.37 -20.39
N THR A 109 -7.45 -4.30 -20.70
CA THR A 109 -6.45 -5.36 -20.45
C THR A 109 -6.31 -5.71 -18.97
N MET A 110 -6.61 -4.78 -18.07
CA MET A 110 -6.57 -5.02 -16.62
C MET A 110 -7.54 -6.13 -16.18
N ARG A 111 -8.60 -6.43 -16.95
CA ARG A 111 -9.50 -7.55 -16.66
C ARG A 111 -8.79 -8.91 -16.67
N LEU A 112 -7.76 -9.06 -17.49
CA LEU A 112 -6.96 -10.28 -17.61
C LEU A 112 -5.73 -10.20 -16.70
N LEU A 113 -5.04 -9.05 -16.71
CA LEU A 113 -3.79 -8.87 -15.98
C LEU A 113 -3.97 -8.85 -14.47
N PHE A 114 -5.17 -8.53 -13.96
CA PHE A 114 -5.38 -8.38 -12.53
C PHE A 114 -5.01 -9.65 -11.74
N SER A 115 -5.73 -10.74 -11.92
CA SER A 115 -5.46 -11.98 -11.17
C SER A 115 -4.20 -12.72 -11.64
N ALA A 116 -3.72 -12.45 -12.86
CA ALA A 116 -2.53 -13.08 -13.40
C ALA A 116 -1.23 -12.44 -12.89
N VAL A 117 -1.21 -11.12 -12.70
CA VAL A 117 0.00 -10.34 -12.45
C VAL A 117 -0.17 -9.34 -11.32
N VAL A 118 -1.19 -8.48 -11.40
CA VAL A 118 -1.31 -7.33 -10.50
C VAL A 118 -1.64 -7.75 -9.07
N GLU A 119 -2.63 -8.62 -8.88
CA GLU A 119 -3.07 -9.08 -7.56
C GLU A 119 -1.94 -9.80 -6.80
N PRO A 120 -1.22 -10.81 -7.34
CA PRO A 120 -0.10 -11.42 -6.62
C PRO A 120 1.03 -10.45 -6.24
N LEU A 121 1.34 -9.47 -7.10
CA LEU A 121 2.34 -8.46 -6.81
C LEU A 121 1.85 -7.44 -5.77
N HIS A 122 0.58 -7.05 -5.89
CA HIS A 122 -0.11 -6.15 -4.98
C HIS A 122 -0.16 -6.73 -3.56
N ASP A 123 -0.53 -8.00 -3.42
CA ASP A 123 -0.58 -8.67 -2.12
C ASP A 123 0.80 -8.67 -1.46
N ALA A 124 1.86 -8.95 -2.23
CA ALA A 124 3.22 -8.97 -1.72
C ALA A 124 3.72 -7.57 -1.29
N VAL A 125 3.43 -6.52 -2.06
CA VAL A 125 3.83 -5.15 -1.66
C VAL A 125 3.08 -4.66 -0.42
N VAL A 126 1.81 -5.05 -0.25
CA VAL A 126 1.02 -4.71 0.95
C VAL A 126 1.56 -5.43 2.19
N GLU A 127 1.92 -6.71 2.08
CA GLU A 127 2.53 -7.43 3.20
C GLU A 127 3.91 -6.89 3.57
N ASP A 128 4.74 -6.51 2.59
CA ASP A 128 6.02 -5.86 2.86
C ASP A 128 5.84 -4.45 3.47
N LEU A 129 4.79 -3.72 3.09
CA LEU A 129 4.42 -2.45 3.72
C LEU A 129 4.04 -2.66 5.19
N PHE A 130 3.30 -3.72 5.51
CA PHE A 130 2.96 -4.06 6.89
C PHE A 130 4.20 -4.49 7.70
N ASP A 131 5.14 -5.21 7.07
CA ASP A 131 6.44 -5.51 7.69
C ASP A 131 7.24 -4.25 8.01
N ASN A 132 7.22 -3.24 7.13
CA ASN A 132 7.84 -1.95 7.41
C ASN A 132 7.15 -1.23 8.57
N ALA A 133 5.81 -1.19 8.58
CA ALA A 133 5.06 -0.61 9.70
C ALA A 133 5.46 -1.25 11.05
N GLU A 134 5.54 -2.58 11.10
CA GLU A 134 5.94 -3.33 12.30
C GLU A 134 7.40 -3.05 12.68
N ARG A 135 8.31 -3.10 11.70
CA ARG A 135 9.75 -2.86 11.92
C ARG A 135 10.02 -1.46 12.44
N GLU A 136 9.39 -0.45 11.86
CA GLU A 136 9.67 0.95 12.18
C GLU A 136 9.11 1.38 13.53
N THR A 137 8.11 0.66 14.05
CA THR A 137 7.46 0.99 15.32
C THR A 137 7.84 0.06 16.47
N THR A 138 8.28 -1.17 16.18
CA THR A 138 8.66 -2.18 17.20
C THR A 138 10.14 -2.58 17.15
N GLY A 139 10.86 -2.18 16.10
CA GLY A 139 12.25 -2.59 15.85
C GLY A 139 12.42 -4.00 15.26
N THR A 140 11.35 -4.78 15.17
CA THR A 140 11.38 -6.17 14.65
C THR A 140 10.15 -6.48 13.79
N VAL A 141 10.12 -7.66 13.19
CA VAL A 141 8.94 -8.18 12.49
C VAL A 141 8.73 -9.62 12.96
N VAL A 142 7.63 -9.88 13.66
CA VAL A 142 7.38 -11.20 14.27
C VAL A 142 7.16 -12.27 13.21
N ARG A 143 6.48 -11.92 12.11
CA ARG A 143 6.19 -12.84 10.99
C ARG A 143 6.45 -12.15 9.65
N PRO A 144 7.71 -12.12 9.19
CA PRO A 144 8.06 -11.47 7.94
C PRO A 144 7.30 -12.07 6.74
N ALA A 145 6.88 -11.20 5.83
CA ALA A 145 6.28 -11.56 4.57
C ALA A 145 7.25 -12.42 3.74
N THR A 146 6.71 -13.45 3.08
CA THR A 146 7.48 -14.30 2.18
C THR A 146 6.89 -14.29 0.79
N TRP A 147 7.72 -14.04 -0.22
CA TRP A 147 7.26 -14.06 -1.61
C TRP A 147 7.32 -15.46 -2.21
N SER A 148 6.20 -15.87 -2.80
CA SER A 148 6.11 -17.09 -3.60
C SER A 148 7.05 -17.04 -4.82
N PRO A 149 7.45 -18.19 -5.40
CA PRO A 149 8.23 -18.23 -6.63
C PRO A 149 7.58 -17.43 -7.77
N ARG A 150 6.24 -17.45 -7.86
CA ARG A 150 5.47 -16.68 -8.83
C ARG A 150 5.70 -15.18 -8.66
N VAL A 151 5.59 -14.64 -7.44
CA VAL A 151 5.83 -13.21 -7.16
C VAL A 151 7.26 -12.83 -7.52
N ARG A 152 8.24 -13.65 -7.16
CA ARG A 152 9.67 -13.42 -7.48
C ARG A 152 9.90 -13.33 -9.00
N VAL A 153 9.28 -14.21 -9.78
CA VAL A 153 9.37 -14.19 -11.25
C VAL A 153 8.68 -12.96 -11.82
N LEU A 154 7.42 -12.71 -11.44
CA LEU A 154 6.64 -11.58 -11.93
C LEU A 154 7.34 -10.24 -11.66
N ARG A 155 7.89 -10.06 -10.45
CA ARG A 155 8.62 -8.86 -10.05
C ARG A 155 9.83 -8.59 -10.94
N ARG A 156 10.60 -9.63 -11.28
CA ARG A 156 11.75 -9.51 -12.20
C ARG A 156 11.31 -9.07 -13.59
N LEU A 157 10.19 -9.60 -14.08
CA LEU A 157 9.64 -9.26 -15.41
C LEU A 157 9.07 -7.84 -15.47
N THR A 158 8.54 -7.32 -14.36
CA THR A 158 7.91 -5.99 -14.29
C THR A 158 8.86 -4.87 -13.84
N GLY A 159 10.15 -5.16 -13.71
CA GLY A 159 11.19 -4.17 -13.42
C GLY A 159 11.50 -3.96 -11.93
N GLY A 160 10.96 -4.79 -11.04
CA GLY A 160 11.41 -4.85 -9.64
C GLY A 160 12.77 -5.55 -9.57
N ARG A 161 13.84 -4.78 -9.37
CA ARG A 161 15.20 -5.32 -9.15
C ARG A 161 15.33 -5.83 -7.73
#